data_AF-A0A3G6K041-F1
#
_entry.id   AF-A0A3G6K041-F1
#
_cell.length_a   1.000
_cell.length_b   1.000
_cell.length_c   1.000
_cell.angle_alpha   90.00
_cell.angle_beta   90.00
_cell.angle_gamma   90.00
#
_symmetry.space_group_name_H-M   'P 1'
#
loop_
_entity.id
_entity.type
_entity.pdbx_description
1 polymer ?
#
loop_
_entity_poly.entity_id
_entity_poly.type
_entity_poly.pdbx_seq_one_letter_code
_entity_poly.pdbx_strand_id
1 'polypeptide(L)'
;MSDKKEFKHNNRLKELRKDKGLSQQALAQQIGVHYRTLQNWENGKTHIKPEKAEQLASFFNVPVVYLLGYEDIDDLITDTESSLKKEVEEQQKTRQQASDHYDYFLETIFEVLSTFKEGTKENKLEQKETLELIDTLDYLVNSLDKWNKKLYESQTMLLKYDKLKQKIDYSKQELKNLK
;
A
#
# COMPACT_ATOMS: atom_id res chain seq x y z
N MET A 1 -4.82 -40.75 -13.21
CA MET A 1 -6.22 -40.46 -12.84
C MET A 1 -6.18 -39.25 -11.93
N SER A 2 -6.65 -38.11 -12.41
CA SER A 2 -6.65 -36.85 -11.66
C SER A 2 -7.96 -36.76 -10.91
N ASP A 3 -7.88 -36.85 -9.57
CA ASP A 3 -8.99 -36.56 -8.69
C ASP A 3 -9.32 -35.07 -8.80
N LYS A 4 -10.26 -34.74 -9.69
CA LYS A 4 -10.95 -33.46 -9.68
C LYS A 4 -11.69 -33.35 -8.36
N LYS A 5 -11.09 -32.64 -7.40
CA LYS A 5 -11.75 -32.18 -6.18
C LYS A 5 -12.96 -31.35 -6.62
N GLU A 6 -14.15 -31.93 -6.54
CA GLU A 6 -15.41 -31.29 -6.91
C GLU A 6 -15.72 -30.22 -5.86
N PHE A 7 -15.21 -29.00 -6.08
CA PHE A 7 -15.48 -27.87 -5.21
C PHE A 7 -16.90 -27.38 -5.46
N LYS A 8 -17.84 -27.86 -4.65
CA LYS A 8 -19.15 -27.22 -4.48
C LYS A 8 -18.94 -25.90 -3.73
N HIS A 9 -18.52 -24.85 -4.45
CA HIS A 9 -18.36 -23.51 -3.87
C HIS A 9 -19.72 -22.93 -3.55
N ASN A 10 -20.16 -23.11 -2.31
CA ASN A 10 -21.25 -22.34 -1.76
C ASN A 10 -20.72 -20.93 -1.51
N ASN A 11 -21.38 -19.92 -2.07
CA ASN A 11 -21.00 -18.53 -1.81
C ASN A 11 -21.20 -18.19 -0.32
N ARG A 12 -20.42 -17.23 0.18
CA ARG A 12 -20.42 -16.81 1.60
C ARG A 12 -21.47 -15.75 1.92
N LEU A 13 -22.36 -15.40 0.99
CA LEU A 13 -23.33 -14.31 1.15
C LEU A 13 -24.19 -14.46 2.41
N LYS A 14 -24.63 -15.70 2.69
CA LYS A 14 -25.46 -15.99 3.86
C LYS A 14 -24.69 -15.81 5.17
N GLU A 15 -23.42 -16.18 5.19
CA GLU A 15 -22.52 -16.04 6.34
C GLU A 15 -22.27 -14.56 6.60
N LEU A 16 -21.77 -13.84 5.59
CA LEU A 16 -21.49 -12.40 5.65
C LEU A 16 -22.72 -11.58 6.10
N ARG A 17 -23.91 -11.92 5.59
CA ARG A 17 -25.15 -11.27 6.02
C ARG A 17 -25.44 -11.50 7.51
N LYS A 18 -25.28 -12.74 7.97
CA LYS A 18 -25.54 -13.11 9.37
C LYS A 18 -24.54 -12.46 10.31
N ASP A 19 -23.27 -12.37 9.92
CA ASP A 19 -22.23 -11.74 10.72
C ASP A 19 -22.47 -10.24 10.89
N LYS A 20 -23.06 -9.58 9.87
CA LYS A 20 -23.58 -8.21 9.98
C LYS A 20 -24.92 -8.08 10.72
N GLY A 21 -25.51 -9.18 11.21
CA GLY A 21 -26.79 -9.17 11.93
C GLY A 21 -28.02 -8.83 11.07
N LEU A 22 -27.92 -8.93 9.75
CA LEU A 22 -28.98 -8.49 8.84
C LEU A 22 -29.97 -9.61 8.52
N SER A 23 -31.25 -9.26 8.39
CA SER A 23 -32.24 -10.16 7.79
C SER A 23 -32.06 -10.21 6.27
N GLN A 24 -32.55 -11.28 5.62
CA GLN A 24 -32.56 -11.37 4.15
C GLN A 24 -33.32 -10.20 3.52
N GLN A 25 -34.42 -9.77 4.13
CA GLN A 25 -35.20 -8.64 3.62
C GLN A 25 -34.44 -7.31 3.75
N ALA A 26 -33.73 -7.09 4.86
CA ALA A 26 -32.95 -5.87 5.06
C ALA A 26 -31.81 -5.77 4.03
N LEU A 27 -31.04 -6.84 3.82
CA LEU A 27 -29.98 -6.84 2.82
C LEU A 27 -30.51 -6.68 1.39
N ALA A 28 -31.62 -7.36 1.06
CA ALA A 28 -32.24 -7.24 -0.26
C ALA A 28 -32.63 -5.80 -0.58
N GLN A 29 -33.20 -5.08 0.41
CA GLN A 29 -33.53 -3.66 0.27
C GLN A 29 -32.28 -2.79 0.07
N GLN A 30 -31.21 -3.01 0.85
CA GLN A 30 -29.98 -2.23 0.73
C GLN A 30 -29.27 -2.43 -0.62
N ILE A 31 -29.32 -3.63 -1.18
CA ILE A 31 -28.68 -3.97 -2.46
C ILE A 31 -29.59 -3.66 -3.66
N GLY A 32 -30.86 -3.32 -3.40
CA GLY A 32 -31.85 -3.03 -4.44
C GLY A 32 -32.25 -4.25 -5.24
N VAL A 33 -32.55 -5.37 -4.57
CA VAL A 33 -33.00 -6.62 -5.18
C VAL A 33 -34.23 -7.19 -4.47
N HIS A 34 -34.97 -8.06 -5.15
CA HIS A 34 -36.11 -8.72 -4.54
C HIS A 34 -35.66 -9.76 -3.49
N TYR A 35 -36.43 -9.92 -2.41
CA TYR A 35 -36.15 -10.89 -1.33
C TYR A 35 -35.87 -12.31 -1.87
N ARG A 36 -36.69 -12.78 -2.81
CA ARG A 36 -36.51 -14.10 -3.45
C ARG A 36 -35.19 -14.21 -4.21
N THR A 37 -34.71 -13.12 -4.81
CA THR A 37 -33.41 -13.10 -5.49
C THR A 37 -32.28 -13.34 -4.49
N LEU A 38 -32.27 -12.59 -3.39
CA LEU A 38 -31.27 -12.79 -2.32
C LEU A 38 -31.35 -14.21 -1.73
N GLN A 39 -32.56 -14.70 -1.46
CA GLN A 39 -32.77 -16.06 -0.96
C GLN A 39 -32.24 -17.12 -1.95
N ASN A 40 -32.45 -16.93 -3.26
CA ASN A 40 -31.95 -17.85 -4.27
C ASN A 40 -30.42 -17.82 -4.36
N TRP A 41 -29.80 -16.65 -4.25
CA TRP A 41 -28.34 -16.51 -4.19
C TRP A 41 -27.75 -17.23 -2.98
N GLU A 42 -28.28 -16.99 -1.77
CA GLU A 42 -27.78 -17.63 -0.54
C GLU A 42 -27.93 -19.16 -0.51
N ASN A 43 -28.87 -19.70 -1.28
CA ASN A 43 -29.10 -21.13 -1.39
C ASN A 43 -28.47 -21.74 -2.66
N GLY A 44 -27.70 -20.96 -3.42
CA GLY A 44 -27.03 -21.42 -4.64
C GLY A 44 -27.99 -21.81 -5.78
N LYS A 45 -29.26 -21.40 -5.73
CA LYS A 45 -30.27 -21.72 -6.76
C LYS A 45 -30.05 -20.95 -8.05
N THR A 46 -29.46 -19.76 -7.95
CA THR A 46 -29.12 -18.90 -9.09
C THR A 46 -27.76 -18.25 -8.83
N HIS A 47 -26.98 -18.05 -9.89
CA HIS A 47 -25.70 -17.36 -9.78
C HIS A 47 -25.87 -15.85 -9.54
N ILE A 48 -24.90 -15.26 -8.84
CA ILE A 48 -24.83 -13.80 -8.64
C ILE A 48 -24.14 -13.21 -9.87
N LYS A 49 -24.78 -12.25 -10.55
CA LYS A 49 -24.16 -11.59 -11.70
C LYS A 49 -22.95 -10.75 -11.25
N PRO A 50 -21.89 -10.58 -12.08
CA PRO A 50 -20.68 -9.85 -11.70
C PRO A 50 -20.93 -8.49 -11.05
N GLU A 51 -21.76 -7.65 -11.66
CA GLU A 51 -22.14 -6.33 -11.13
C GLU A 51 -22.71 -6.39 -9.71
N LYS A 52 -23.56 -7.39 -9.43
CA LYS A 52 -24.15 -7.58 -8.09
C LYS A 52 -23.16 -8.20 -7.12
N ALA A 53 -22.24 -9.05 -7.59
CA ALA A 53 -21.18 -9.60 -6.77
C ALA A 53 -20.22 -8.49 -6.31
N GLU A 54 -19.85 -7.55 -7.19
CA GLU A 54 -19.06 -6.37 -6.86
C GLU A 54 -19.78 -5.45 -5.86
N GLN A 55 -21.08 -5.20 -6.06
CA GLN A 55 -21.87 -4.38 -5.14
C GLN A 55 -21.94 -5.02 -3.74
N LEU A 56 -22.17 -6.33 -3.67
CA LEU A 56 -22.20 -7.07 -2.42
C LEU A 56 -20.82 -7.11 -1.75
N ALA A 57 -19.76 -7.38 -2.52
CA ALA A 57 -18.38 -7.40 -2.05
C ALA A 57 -17.99 -6.05 -1.44
N SER A 58 -18.32 -4.95 -2.11
CA SER A 58 -18.12 -3.58 -1.60
C SER A 58 -18.93 -3.33 -0.34
N PHE A 59 -20.19 -3.76 -0.29
CA PHE A 59 -21.05 -3.61 0.89
C PHE A 59 -20.49 -4.34 2.13
N PHE A 60 -19.92 -5.53 1.94
CA PHE A 60 -19.31 -6.32 3.00
C PHE A 60 -17.84 -5.99 3.26
N ASN A 61 -17.23 -5.16 2.41
CA ASN A 61 -15.81 -4.82 2.43
C ASN A 61 -14.91 -6.08 2.36
N VAL A 62 -15.24 -6.99 1.44
CA VAL A 62 -14.49 -8.22 1.16
C VAL A 62 -14.24 -8.36 -0.34
N PRO A 63 -13.21 -9.11 -0.78
CA PRO A 63 -13.02 -9.42 -2.19
C PRO A 63 -14.17 -10.22 -2.80
N VAL A 64 -14.46 -10.01 -4.09
CA VAL A 64 -15.50 -10.75 -4.82
C VAL A 64 -15.23 -12.26 -4.79
N VAL A 65 -13.97 -12.66 -4.90
CA VAL A 65 -13.54 -14.07 -4.84
C VAL A 65 -13.85 -14.72 -3.49
N TYR A 66 -13.70 -13.98 -2.39
CA TYR A 66 -14.11 -14.44 -1.05
C TYR A 66 -15.62 -14.62 -0.97
N LEU A 67 -16.37 -13.60 -1.42
CA LEU A 67 -17.83 -13.62 -1.38
C LEU A 67 -18.41 -14.78 -2.17
N LEU A 68 -17.84 -15.09 -3.34
CA LEU A 68 -18.27 -16.20 -4.19
C LEU A 68 -17.73 -17.55 -3.73
N GLY A 69 -16.85 -17.58 -2.72
CA GLY A 69 -16.31 -18.81 -2.11
C GLY A 69 -15.20 -19.47 -2.91
N TYR A 70 -14.54 -18.74 -3.81
CA TYR A 70 -13.42 -19.23 -4.62
C TYR A 70 -12.09 -19.28 -3.87
N GLU A 71 -11.96 -18.49 -2.80
CA GLU A 71 -10.78 -18.45 -1.94
C GLU A 71 -11.18 -18.56 -0.47
N ASP A 72 -10.31 -19.19 0.34
CA ASP A 72 -10.45 -19.14 1.78
C ASP A 72 -9.81 -17.89 2.38
N ILE A 73 -10.17 -17.58 3.62
CA ILE A 73 -9.66 -16.41 4.31
C ILE A 73 -8.13 -16.49 4.48
N ASP A 74 -7.59 -17.71 4.64
CA ASP A 74 -6.15 -17.95 4.78
C ASP A 74 -5.38 -17.61 3.49
N ASP A 75 -5.93 -17.94 2.32
CA ASP A 75 -5.33 -17.61 1.03
C ASP A 75 -5.30 -16.09 0.82
N LEU A 76 -6.40 -15.41 1.15
CA LEU A 76 -6.50 -13.95 1.08
C LEU A 76 -5.55 -13.23 2.04
N ILE A 77 -5.44 -13.73 3.27
CA ILE A 77 -4.49 -13.19 4.26
C ILE A 77 -3.07 -13.36 3.75
N THR A 78 -2.74 -14.52 3.20
CA THR A 78 -1.40 -14.82 2.66
C THR A 78 -1.05 -13.93 1.48
N ASP A 79 -1.97 -13.75 0.53
CA ASP A 79 -1.77 -12.87 -0.63
C ASP A 79 -1.65 -11.40 -0.22
N THR A 80 -2.51 -10.95 0.70
CA THR A 80 -2.46 -9.59 1.26
C THR A 80 -1.12 -9.36 1.98
N GLU A 81 -0.66 -10.31 2.79
CA GLU A 81 0.62 -10.23 3.49
C GLU A 81 1.80 -10.15 2.50
N SER A 82 1.81 -10.99 1.48
CA SER A 82 2.83 -11.00 0.42
C SER A 82 2.88 -9.67 -0.32
N SER A 83 1.73 -9.13 -0.70
CA SER A 83 1.61 -7.85 -1.39
C SER A 83 2.12 -6.69 -0.51
N LEU A 84 1.73 -6.66 0.76
CA LEU A 84 2.22 -5.66 1.71
C LEU A 84 3.72 -5.77 1.95
N LYS A 85 4.28 -6.98 2.05
CA LYS A 85 5.73 -7.19 2.20
C LYS A 85 6.50 -6.60 1.02
N LYS A 86 6.06 -6.88 -0.21
CA LYS A 86 6.68 -6.32 -1.42
C LYS A 86 6.62 -4.79 -1.45
N GLU A 87 5.46 -4.21 -1.14
CA GLU A 87 5.30 -2.76 -1.11
C GLU A 87 6.22 -2.10 -0.06
N VAL A 88 6.35 -2.72 1.12
CA VAL A 88 7.28 -2.27 2.17
C VAL A 88 8.74 -2.37 1.71
N GLU A 89 9.13 -3.48 1.08
CA GLU A 89 10.50 -3.67 0.56
C GLU A 89 10.84 -2.63 -0.53
N GLU A 90 9.93 -2.37 -1.46
CA GLU A 90 10.10 -1.35 -2.51
C GLU A 90 10.22 0.06 -1.94
N GLN A 91 9.41 0.39 -0.93
CA GLN A 91 9.47 1.68 -0.24
C GLN A 91 10.78 1.84 0.52
N GLN A 92 11.22 0.79 1.24
CA GLN A 92 12.50 0.80 1.97
C GLN A 92 13.67 1.01 1.02
N LYS A 93 13.68 0.32 -0.13
CA LYS A 93 14.69 0.50 -1.16
C LYS A 93 14.71 1.93 -1.71
N THR A 94 13.54 2.50 -1.99
CA THR A 94 13.41 3.87 -2.50
C THR A 94 13.93 4.89 -1.48
N ARG A 95 13.60 4.70 -0.20
CA ARG A 95 14.08 5.53 0.91
C ARG A 95 15.60 5.43 1.06
N GLN A 96 16.14 4.21 1.00
CA GLN A 96 17.58 3.98 1.11
C GLN A 96 18.32 4.68 -0.03
N GLN A 97 17.87 4.48 -1.28
CA GLN A 97 18.46 5.15 -2.45
C GLN A 97 18.44 6.68 -2.32
N ALA A 98 17.32 7.25 -1.83
CA ALA A 98 17.23 8.68 -1.63
C ALA A 98 18.19 9.19 -0.55
N SER A 99 18.40 8.41 0.52
CA SER A 99 19.38 8.71 1.57
C SER A 99 20.81 8.67 1.04
N ASP A 100 21.16 7.58 0.35
CA ASP A 100 22.50 7.38 -0.21
C ASP A 100 22.86 8.52 -1.18
N HIS A 101 21.92 8.95 -2.02
CA HIS A 101 22.13 10.08 -2.90
C HIS A 101 22.26 11.41 -2.14
N TYR A 102 21.44 11.64 -1.12
CA TYR A 102 21.54 12.85 -0.30
C TYR A 102 22.92 12.97 0.36
N ASP A 103 23.39 11.89 0.98
CA ASP A 103 24.69 11.83 1.64
C ASP A 103 25.83 12.07 0.63
N TYR A 104 25.78 11.41 -0.53
CA TYR A 104 26.76 11.62 -1.61
C TYR A 104 26.83 13.07 -2.09
N PHE A 105 25.69 13.70 -2.36
CA PHE A 105 25.66 15.10 -2.82
C PHE A 105 26.20 16.04 -1.75
N LEU A 106 25.90 15.78 -0.47
CA LEU A 106 26.40 16.58 0.64
C LEU A 106 27.92 16.48 0.80
N GLU A 107 28.46 15.26 0.73
CA GLU A 107 29.91 15.02 0.74
C GLU A 107 30.60 15.74 -0.43
N THR A 108 30.03 15.62 -1.63
CA THR A 108 30.58 16.28 -2.83
C THR A 108 30.57 17.80 -2.69
N ILE A 109 29.50 18.38 -2.11
CA ILE A 109 29.45 19.83 -1.82
C ILE A 109 30.60 20.23 -0.89
N PHE A 110 30.85 19.45 0.17
CA PHE A 110 31.95 19.75 1.08
C PHE A 110 33.33 19.69 0.41
N GLU A 111 33.57 18.71 -0.47
CA GLU A 111 34.81 18.61 -1.25
C GLU A 111 35.01 19.82 -2.17
N VAL A 112 33.97 20.23 -2.89
CA VAL A 112 34.01 21.41 -3.78
C VAL A 112 34.26 22.68 -2.97
N LEU A 113 33.59 22.85 -1.82
CA LEU A 113 33.81 23.99 -0.93
C LEU A 113 35.23 24.01 -0.34
N SER A 114 35.81 22.84 -0.02
CA SER A 114 37.20 22.73 0.45
C SER A 114 38.17 23.17 -0.64
N THR A 115 37.98 22.67 -1.86
CA THR A 115 38.80 23.03 -3.04
C THR A 115 38.74 24.54 -3.31
N PHE A 116 37.54 25.12 -3.26
CA PHE A 116 37.34 26.55 -3.43
C PHE A 116 38.06 27.37 -2.35
N LYS A 117 37.97 26.93 -1.09
CA LYS A 117 38.65 27.57 0.05
C LYS A 117 40.17 27.50 -0.04
N GLU A 118 40.74 26.42 -0.55
CA GLU A 118 42.19 26.27 -0.74
C GLU A 118 42.68 27.14 -1.90
N GLY A 119 42.02 27.07 -3.05
CA GLY A 119 42.43 27.84 -4.23
C GLY A 119 42.33 29.36 -4.04
N THR A 120 41.37 29.85 -3.26
CA THR A 120 41.26 31.27 -2.89
C THR A 120 42.35 31.72 -1.93
N LYS A 121 42.74 30.89 -0.95
CA LYS A 121 43.85 31.21 -0.03
C LYS A 121 45.19 31.34 -0.74
N GLU A 122 45.43 30.49 -1.73
CA GLU A 122 46.69 30.46 -2.47
C GLU A 122 46.70 31.44 -3.65
N ASN A 123 45.59 32.15 -3.88
CA ASN A 123 45.37 33.04 -5.03
C ASN A 123 45.64 32.35 -6.38
N LYS A 124 45.33 31.04 -6.44
CA LYS A 124 45.63 30.15 -7.58
C LYS A 124 44.45 29.96 -8.54
N LEU A 125 43.26 30.42 -8.18
CA LEU A 125 42.06 30.25 -9.00
C LEU A 125 41.90 31.40 -9.99
N GLU A 126 41.80 31.05 -11.26
CA GLU A 126 41.36 31.98 -12.29
C GLU A 126 39.86 32.26 -12.19
N GLN A 127 39.42 33.38 -12.77
CA GLN A 127 37.99 33.75 -12.79
C GLN A 127 37.12 32.68 -13.45
N LYS A 128 37.65 32.02 -14.50
CA LYS A 128 36.94 30.96 -15.21
C LYS A 128 36.73 29.72 -14.33
N GLU A 129 37.77 29.25 -13.65
CA GLU A 129 37.70 28.11 -12.74
C GLU A 129 36.74 28.38 -11.56
N THR A 130 36.73 29.63 -11.09
CA THR A 130 35.78 30.09 -10.05
C THR A 130 34.33 29.96 -10.52
N LEU A 131 34.03 30.35 -11.75
CA LEU A 131 32.67 30.24 -12.31
C LEU A 131 32.25 28.78 -12.50
N GLU A 132 33.14 27.92 -12.99
CA GLU A 132 32.87 26.48 -13.16
C GLU A 132 32.57 25.79 -11.80
N LEU A 133 33.26 26.19 -10.72
CA LEU A 133 32.99 25.69 -9.38
C LEU A 133 31.63 26.16 -8.84
N ILE A 134 31.23 27.40 -9.13
CA ILE A 134 29.90 27.93 -8.76
C ILE A 134 28.79 27.17 -9.48
N ASP A 135 28.91 26.98 -10.79
CA ASP A 135 27.92 26.22 -11.58
C ASP A 135 27.79 24.77 -11.06
N THR A 136 28.91 24.17 -10.66
CA THR A 136 28.94 22.85 -10.04
C THR A 136 28.19 22.84 -8.70
N LEU A 137 28.43 23.82 -7.83
CA LEU A 137 27.72 23.95 -6.55
C LEU A 137 26.21 24.13 -6.75
N ASP A 138 25.79 24.96 -7.70
CA ASP A 138 24.38 25.16 -8.01
C ASP A 138 23.71 23.85 -8.46
N TYR A 139 24.37 23.07 -9.31
CA TYR A 139 23.88 21.75 -9.70
C TYR A 139 23.73 20.79 -8.49
N LEU A 140 24.75 20.75 -7.62
CA LEU A 140 24.75 19.87 -6.46
C LEU A 140 23.67 20.26 -5.45
N VAL A 141 23.50 21.55 -5.16
CA VAL A 141 22.46 22.07 -4.24
C VAL A 141 21.06 21.76 -4.76
N ASN A 142 20.81 21.96 -6.06
CA ASN A 142 19.52 21.60 -6.67
C ASN A 142 19.26 20.08 -6.63
N SER A 143 20.31 19.28 -6.82
CA SER A 143 20.22 17.82 -6.69
C SER A 143 19.92 17.41 -5.25
N LEU A 144 20.57 18.05 -4.26
CA LEU A 144 20.32 17.81 -2.85
C LEU A 144 18.89 18.15 -2.45
N ASP A 145 18.34 19.29 -2.90
CA ASP A 145 16.94 19.67 -2.66
C ASP A 145 15.96 18.62 -3.22
N LYS A 146 16.20 18.14 -4.43
CA LYS A 146 15.40 17.08 -5.05
C LYS A 146 15.39 15.80 -4.20
N TRP A 147 16.54 15.36 -3.70
CA TRP A 147 16.63 14.15 -2.88
C TRP A 147 16.07 14.36 -1.47
N ASN A 148 16.21 15.56 -0.90
CA ASN A 148 15.58 15.94 0.36
C ASN A 148 14.05 15.87 0.28
N LYS A 149 13.45 16.35 -0.82
CA LYS A 149 12.01 16.23 -1.06
C LYS A 149 11.54 14.79 -1.14
N LYS A 150 12.28 13.94 -1.88
CA LYS A 150 12.00 12.49 -1.93
C LYS A 150 12.08 11.82 -0.56
N LEU A 151 13.05 12.20 0.26
CA LEU A 151 13.17 11.72 1.63
C LEU A 151 11.97 12.14 2.48
N TYR A 152 11.55 13.41 2.40
CA TYR A 152 10.37 13.91 3.12
C TYR A 152 9.07 13.19 2.70
N GLU A 153 8.88 12.97 1.40
CA GLU A 153 7.74 12.18 0.88
C GLU A 153 7.75 10.75 1.43
N SER A 154 8.92 10.11 1.48
CA SER A 154 9.07 8.77 2.04
C SER A 154 8.74 8.70 3.54
N GLN A 155 9.17 9.71 4.32
CA GLN A 155 8.94 9.79 5.78
C GLN A 155 7.46 10.06 6.10
N THR A 156 6.79 10.90 5.32
CA THR A 156 5.36 11.21 5.51
C THR A 156 4.48 9.98 5.25
N MET A 157 4.89 9.11 4.31
CA MET A 157 4.24 7.82 4.05
C MET A 157 4.56 6.79 5.13
N LEU A 158 5.79 6.75 5.66
CA LEU A 158 6.15 5.88 6.79
C LEU A 158 5.31 6.19 8.04
N LEU A 159 5.11 7.48 8.36
CA LEU A 159 4.28 7.90 9.49
C LEU A 159 2.79 7.49 9.30
N LYS A 160 2.29 7.49 8.06
CA LYS A 160 0.93 7.01 7.74
C LYS A 160 0.83 5.50 7.86
N TYR A 161 1.86 4.76 7.42
CA TYR A 161 1.95 3.32 7.56
C TYR A 161 2.02 2.88 9.03
N ASP A 162 2.86 3.53 9.85
CA ASP A 162 2.96 3.22 11.29
C ASP A 162 1.63 3.45 12.01
N LYS A 163 0.91 4.51 11.64
CA LYS A 163 -0.47 4.75 12.13
C LYS A 163 -1.44 3.66 11.71
N LEU A 164 -1.36 3.19 10.46
CA LEU A 164 -2.21 2.10 9.97
C LEU A 164 -1.89 0.80 10.71
N LYS A 165 -0.61 0.47 10.90
CA LYS A 165 -0.14 -0.69 11.65
C LYS A 165 -0.62 -0.67 13.10
N GLN A 166 -0.45 0.46 13.80
CA GLN A 166 -0.97 0.65 15.15
C GLN A 166 -2.49 0.44 15.22
N LYS A 167 -3.23 0.93 14.23
CA LYS A 167 -4.69 0.76 14.17
C LYS A 167 -5.10 -0.70 13.95
N ILE A 168 -4.37 -1.44 13.12
CA ILE A 168 -4.58 -2.87 12.89
C ILE A 168 -4.27 -3.67 14.17
N ASP A 169 -3.15 -3.37 14.83
CA ASP A 169 -2.74 -4.09 16.04
C ASP A 169 -3.68 -3.82 17.22
N TYR A 170 -4.15 -2.57 17.37
CA TYR A 170 -5.22 -2.23 18.31
C TYR A 170 -6.51 -3.01 18.03
N SER A 171 -6.95 -3.03 16.76
CA SER A 171 -8.15 -3.77 16.36
C SER A 171 -8.03 -5.27 16.64
N LYS A 172 -6.83 -5.86 16.44
CA LYS A 172 -6.55 -7.25 16.79
C LYS A 172 -6.63 -7.52 18.30
N GLN A 173 -6.15 -6.59 19.13
CA GLN A 173 -6.22 -6.72 20.59
C GLN A 173 -7.67 -6.64 21.09
N GLU A 174 -8.45 -5.70 20.59
CA GLU A 174 -9.88 -5.59 20.91
C GLU A 174 -10.65 -6.85 20.51
N LEU A 175 -10.40 -7.39 19.31
CA LEU A 175 -11.01 -8.65 18.87
C LEU A 175 -10.62 -9.87 19.73
N LYS A 176 -9.42 -9.87 20.33
CA LYS A 176 -8.99 -10.93 21.27
C LYS A 176 -9.64 -10.79 22.64
N ASN A 177 -9.96 -9.56 23.05
CA ASN A 177 -10.58 -9.26 24.34
C ASN A 177 -12.11 -9.43 24.34
N LEU A 178 -12.73 -9.63 23.18
CA LEU A 178 -14.15 -9.94 23.00
C LEU A 178 -14.53 -11.42 23.26
N LYS A 179 -13.72 -12.16 24.04
CA LYS A 179 -14.01 -13.53 24.48
C LYS A 179 -14.44 -13.56 25.95
#